data_AF-A1A3J8-F1
#
_entry.id   AF-A1A3J8-F1
#
_cell.length_a   1.000
_cell.length_b   1.000
_cell.length_c   1.000
_cell.angle_alpha   90.00
_cell.angle_beta   90.00
_cell.angle_gamma   90.00
#
_symmetry.space_group_name_H-M   'P 1'
#
loop_
_entity.id
_entity.type
_entity.pdbx_description
1 polymer ?
#
loop_
_entity_poly.entity_id
_entity_poly.type
_entity_poly.pdbx_seq_one_letter_code
_entity_poly.pdbx_strand_id
1 'polypeptide(L)'
;MQDSPVVLKVSHVAKSFRLPTEQATGLKMAFLNWTKGIKGYTEQKVLRDIDFEVHRGDFFGVVGRNGSGKSTLLKIISQIYVPDQGSVDVYGKLVPFIELGVGFNPELTGRENVYLNGALLGFSHSEIDAMYDDIVEFAELEEFMDQKLKNYSSGMQVRLAFSVAIKAQGDILVLDEVLAVGDEAFQRKCDAFFKKVQADPNKTVILVTHSMDAVKKYCNKAILIRDGEIVVSGDKNQVADQYTLDNLKGNEPLPEKKKQNGEYAIGLNATVPELKIVPKSDLSTDGKHPFQFDVVYEYKDSGTHYVAVNLLDLKRGGIVYDSGSRTLVQTSSGKHRFALEMPIDMLNSGVYRLYASVRVDDGDSADSETKMVAFTNEANGCVFSINNPDHEDYALLNEKAMIIRKRK
;
A
#
# COMPACT_ATOMS: atom_id res chain seq x y z
N MET A 1 -21.99 0.65 -24.73
CA MET A 1 -20.61 1.15 -24.54
C MET A 1 -19.79 0.49 -25.63
N GLN A 2 -19.33 1.25 -26.63
CA GLN A 2 -18.32 0.73 -27.56
C GLN A 2 -17.04 0.53 -26.75
N ASP A 3 -16.47 -0.67 -26.79
CA ASP A 3 -15.19 -0.94 -26.11
C ASP A 3 -14.13 0.02 -26.64
N SER A 4 -13.55 0.82 -25.74
CA SER A 4 -12.37 1.64 -26.04
C SER A 4 -11.26 0.75 -26.58
N PRO A 5 -10.41 1.21 -27.50
CA PRO A 5 -9.34 0.35 -28.04
C PRO A 5 -8.29 0.02 -26.96
N VAL A 6 -7.71 -1.18 -27.04
CA VAL A 6 -6.53 -1.57 -26.23
C VAL A 6 -5.33 -0.72 -26.65
N VAL A 7 -4.64 -0.13 -25.67
CA VAL A 7 -3.44 0.71 -25.88
C VAL A 7 -2.17 0.10 -25.30
N LEU A 8 -2.32 -0.83 -24.35
CA LEU A 8 -1.23 -1.67 -23.85
C LEU A 8 -1.77 -3.09 -23.64
N LYS A 9 -1.07 -4.07 -24.20
CA LYS A 9 -1.35 -5.49 -24.00
C LYS A 9 -0.10 -6.18 -23.48
N VAL A 10 -0.22 -6.82 -22.32
CA VAL A 10 0.81 -7.65 -21.71
C VAL A 10 0.34 -9.09 -21.80
N SER A 11 1.06 -9.94 -22.55
CA SER A 11 0.65 -11.32 -22.83
C SER A 11 1.65 -12.30 -22.24
N HIS A 12 1.23 -13.07 -21.23
CA HIS A 12 2.00 -14.17 -20.62
C HIS A 12 3.45 -13.80 -20.22
N VAL A 13 3.66 -12.59 -19.68
CA VAL A 13 5.00 -12.09 -19.37
C VAL A 13 5.60 -12.80 -18.16
N ALA A 14 6.77 -13.39 -18.34
CA ALA A 14 7.58 -13.95 -17.25
C ALA A 14 8.98 -13.31 -17.21
N LYS A 15 9.53 -13.12 -16.01
CA LYS A 15 10.87 -12.58 -15.82
C LYS A 15 11.57 -13.17 -14.61
N SER A 16 12.83 -13.57 -14.81
CA SER A 16 13.74 -14.08 -13.78
C SER A 16 15.06 -13.33 -13.82
N PHE A 17 15.70 -13.21 -12.65
CA PHE A 17 17.06 -12.68 -12.53
C PHE A 17 17.99 -13.74 -11.94
N ARG A 18 19.24 -13.75 -12.40
CA ARG A 18 20.29 -14.59 -11.84
C ARG A 18 21.04 -13.80 -10.78
N LEU A 19 20.86 -14.18 -9.52
CA LEU A 19 21.57 -13.60 -8.40
C LEU A 19 22.88 -14.36 -8.17
N PRO A 20 24.05 -13.72 -8.33
CA PRO A 20 25.33 -14.37 -8.05
C PRO A 20 25.38 -14.83 -6.58
N THR A 21 25.80 -16.07 -6.34
CA THR A 21 26.12 -16.52 -4.98
C THR A 21 27.60 -16.27 -4.74
N GLU A 22 27.98 -15.46 -3.75
CA GLU A 22 29.36 -15.01 -3.47
C GLU A 22 30.39 -16.13 -3.16
N GLN A 23 30.03 -17.42 -3.27
CA GLN A 23 30.86 -18.54 -2.81
C GLN A 23 31.82 -19.14 -3.86
N ALA A 24 32.22 -18.41 -4.90
CA ALA A 24 33.16 -18.93 -5.90
C ALA A 24 34.33 -17.99 -6.20
N THR A 25 35.03 -17.50 -5.17
CA THR A 25 36.37 -16.93 -5.33
C THR A 25 37.40 -18.05 -5.52
N GLY A 26 37.69 -18.39 -6.79
CA GLY A 26 38.87 -19.17 -7.17
C GLY A 26 38.63 -20.23 -8.25
N LEU A 27 39.61 -20.40 -9.15
CA LEU A 27 39.62 -21.41 -10.23
C LEU A 27 39.35 -22.85 -9.72
N LYS A 28 39.80 -23.18 -8.51
CA LYS A 28 39.56 -24.49 -7.88
C LYS A 28 38.09 -24.70 -7.49
N MET A 29 37.44 -23.68 -6.93
CA MET A 29 36.00 -23.73 -6.59
C MET A 29 35.13 -23.70 -7.85
N ALA A 30 35.54 -22.99 -8.90
CA ALA A 30 34.86 -23.02 -10.19
C ALA A 30 34.87 -24.42 -10.83
N PHE A 31 36.00 -25.13 -10.79
CA PHE A 31 36.10 -26.52 -11.27
C PHE A 31 35.28 -27.50 -10.41
N LEU A 32 35.30 -27.33 -9.08
CA LEU A 32 34.49 -28.12 -8.14
C LEU A 32 32.98 -27.89 -8.31
N ASN A 33 32.57 -26.65 -8.53
CA ASN A 33 31.17 -26.29 -8.77
C ASN A 33 30.70 -26.78 -10.15
N TRP A 34 31.56 -26.74 -11.17
CA TRP A 34 31.28 -27.31 -12.49
C TRP A 34 31.09 -28.83 -12.43
N THR A 35 31.98 -29.55 -11.74
CA THR A 35 31.88 -31.01 -11.55
C THR A 35 30.70 -31.44 -10.67
N LYS A 36 30.22 -30.59 -9.77
CA LYS A 36 29.05 -30.84 -8.91
C LYS A 36 27.73 -30.27 -9.46
N GLY A 37 27.73 -29.63 -10.63
CA GLY A 37 26.53 -29.00 -11.21
C GLY A 37 25.96 -27.84 -10.38
N ILE A 38 26.75 -27.29 -9.45
CA ILE A 38 26.34 -26.18 -8.58
C ILE A 38 26.44 -24.90 -9.40
N LYS A 39 25.28 -24.40 -9.84
CA LYS A 39 25.19 -23.10 -10.50
C LYS A 39 25.62 -22.04 -9.49
N GLY A 40 26.65 -21.24 -9.81
CA GLY A 40 27.13 -20.13 -8.97
C GLY A 40 26.17 -18.94 -8.89
N TYR A 41 24.88 -19.19 -9.10
CA TYR A 41 23.82 -18.21 -9.04
C TYR A 41 22.52 -18.89 -8.59
N THR A 42 21.69 -18.14 -7.88
CA THR A 42 20.31 -18.50 -7.60
C THR A 42 19.42 -17.78 -8.62
N GLU A 43 18.47 -18.50 -9.22
CA GLU A 43 17.48 -17.88 -10.09
C GLU A 43 16.29 -17.39 -9.26
N GLN A 44 16.05 -16.08 -9.28
CA GLN A 44 14.89 -15.46 -8.65
C GLN A 44 13.86 -15.14 -9.73
N LYS A 45 12.73 -15.86 -9.71
CA LYS A 45 11.57 -15.56 -10.55
C LYS A 45 10.81 -14.37 -9.96
N VAL A 46 10.75 -13.27 -10.70
CA VAL A 46 10.12 -12.01 -10.25
C VAL A 46 8.73 -11.83 -10.84
N LEU A 47 8.52 -12.22 -12.10
CA LEU A 47 7.19 -12.22 -12.74
C LEU A 47 6.92 -13.61 -13.33
N ARG A 48 5.69 -14.06 -13.20
CA ARG A 48 5.22 -15.39 -13.56
C ARG A 48 3.89 -15.23 -14.29
N ASP A 49 3.94 -15.33 -15.61
CA ASP A 49 2.74 -15.40 -16.46
C ASP A 49 1.76 -14.23 -16.25
N ILE A 50 2.28 -13.01 -16.36
CA ILE A 50 1.48 -11.79 -16.24
C ILE A 50 0.70 -11.55 -17.53
N ASP A 51 -0.63 -11.46 -17.43
CA ASP A 51 -1.53 -11.22 -18.56
C ASP A 51 -2.59 -10.16 -18.20
N PHE A 52 -2.61 -9.04 -18.94
CA PHE A 52 -3.65 -8.00 -18.81
C PHE A 52 -3.64 -7.01 -19.98
N GLU A 53 -4.75 -6.27 -20.11
CA GLU A 53 -4.94 -5.24 -21.13
C GLU A 53 -5.36 -3.90 -20.49
N VAL A 54 -4.81 -2.80 -21.01
CA VAL A 54 -5.19 -1.42 -20.64
C VAL A 54 -5.82 -0.77 -21.86
N HIS A 55 -6.98 -0.14 -21.66
CA HIS A 55 -7.76 0.47 -22.72
C HIS A 55 -7.57 1.98 -22.72
N ARG A 56 -7.78 2.61 -23.89
CA ARG A 56 -7.67 4.06 -24.02
C ARG A 56 -8.60 4.77 -23.03
N GLY A 57 -8.06 5.75 -22.31
CA GLY A 57 -8.79 6.52 -21.31
C GLY A 57 -8.80 5.89 -19.92
N ASP A 58 -8.22 4.69 -19.75
CA ASP A 58 -8.10 4.07 -18.43
C ASP A 58 -7.11 4.86 -17.56
N PHE A 59 -7.50 5.05 -16.29
CA PHE A 59 -6.55 5.26 -15.19
C PHE A 59 -6.35 3.91 -14.51
N PHE A 60 -5.35 3.18 -14.97
CA PHE A 60 -5.12 1.79 -14.59
C PHE A 60 -4.11 1.68 -13.44
N GLY A 61 -4.50 1.03 -12.35
CA GLY A 61 -3.65 0.81 -11.18
C GLY A 61 -2.85 -0.49 -11.25
N VAL A 62 -1.57 -0.47 -10.93
CA VAL A 62 -0.74 -1.66 -10.68
C VAL A 62 -0.30 -1.63 -9.23
N VAL A 63 -0.86 -2.53 -8.42
CA VAL A 63 -0.70 -2.51 -6.97
C VAL A 63 -0.10 -3.80 -6.44
N GLY A 64 0.45 -3.75 -5.22
CA GLY A 64 1.11 -4.89 -4.60
C GLY A 64 2.17 -4.46 -3.60
N ARG A 65 2.62 -5.41 -2.76
CA ARG A 65 3.64 -5.15 -1.73
C ARG A 65 5.01 -4.87 -2.37
N ASN A 66 5.94 -4.36 -1.57
CA ASN A 66 7.33 -4.22 -2.00
C ASN A 66 7.90 -5.61 -2.31
N GLY A 67 8.66 -5.70 -3.40
CA GLY A 67 9.20 -6.98 -3.88
C GLY A 67 8.22 -7.85 -4.68
N SER A 68 6.97 -7.44 -4.91
CA SER A 68 6.01 -8.26 -5.68
C SER A 68 6.26 -8.30 -7.19
N GLY A 69 7.17 -7.46 -7.70
CA GLY A 69 7.53 -7.40 -9.13
C GLY A 69 7.03 -6.16 -9.88
N LYS A 70 6.30 -5.24 -9.24
CA LYS A 70 5.74 -4.02 -9.87
C LYS A 70 6.75 -3.22 -10.70
N SER A 71 7.88 -2.81 -10.11
CA SER A 71 8.91 -2.04 -10.82
C SER A 71 9.60 -2.83 -11.92
N THR A 72 9.64 -4.17 -11.83
CA THR A 72 10.13 -5.03 -12.91
C THR A 72 9.14 -5.06 -14.07
N LEU A 73 7.84 -5.22 -13.78
CA LEU A 73 6.79 -5.13 -14.79
C LEU A 73 6.81 -3.76 -15.47
N LEU A 74 6.99 -2.71 -14.69
CA LEU A 74 7.10 -1.36 -15.20
C LEU A 74 8.27 -1.18 -16.17
N LYS A 75 9.46 -1.68 -15.80
CA LYS A 75 10.65 -1.65 -16.65
C LYS A 75 10.44 -2.48 -17.94
N ILE A 76 9.63 -3.54 -17.90
CA ILE A 76 9.27 -4.31 -19.09
C ILE A 76 8.29 -3.54 -19.99
N ILE A 77 7.24 -2.95 -19.42
CA ILE A 77 6.26 -2.13 -20.15
C ILE A 77 6.94 -0.94 -20.84
N SER A 78 7.90 -0.33 -20.16
CA SER A 78 8.72 0.78 -20.65
C SER A 78 9.84 0.35 -21.60
N GLN A 79 9.88 -0.93 -22.01
CA GLN A 79 10.87 -1.50 -22.94
C GLN A 79 12.34 -1.39 -22.47
N ILE A 80 12.57 -1.19 -21.17
CA ILE A 80 13.92 -1.18 -20.57
C ILE A 80 14.43 -2.61 -20.40
N TYR A 81 13.55 -3.51 -19.96
CA TYR A 81 13.84 -4.94 -19.84
C TYR A 81 13.05 -5.75 -20.85
N VAL A 82 13.72 -6.73 -21.46
CA VAL A 82 13.08 -7.73 -22.30
C VAL A 82 12.55 -8.86 -21.40
N PRO A 83 11.28 -9.29 -21.56
CA PRO A 83 10.75 -10.43 -20.81
C PRO A 83 11.43 -11.73 -21.25
N ASP A 84 11.48 -12.73 -20.37
CA ASP A 84 12.06 -14.04 -20.71
C ASP A 84 11.07 -14.90 -21.51
N GLN A 85 9.76 -14.67 -21.31
CA GLN A 85 8.64 -15.27 -22.05
C GLN A 85 7.52 -14.24 -22.17
N GLY A 86 6.66 -14.40 -23.17
CA GLY A 86 5.55 -13.48 -23.45
C GLY A 86 5.95 -12.25 -24.26
N SER A 87 5.01 -11.31 -24.40
CA SER A 87 5.21 -10.06 -25.14
C SER A 87 4.52 -8.87 -24.46
N VAL A 88 5.01 -7.67 -24.80
CA VAL A 88 4.32 -6.42 -24.48
C VAL A 88 4.13 -5.63 -25.76
N ASP A 89 2.89 -5.33 -26.08
CA ASP A 89 2.48 -4.56 -27.25
C ASP A 89 1.92 -3.20 -26.79
N VAL A 90 2.47 -2.11 -27.33
CA VAL A 90 2.12 -0.73 -26.97
C VAL A 90 1.62 -0.01 -28.22
N TYR A 91 0.42 0.57 -28.14
CA TYR A 91 -0.22 1.31 -29.24
C TYR A 91 -0.34 2.79 -28.91
N GLY A 92 0.74 3.53 -29.14
CA GLY A 92 0.83 4.98 -28.91
C GLY A 92 2.19 5.40 -28.36
N LYS A 93 2.35 6.70 -28.09
CA LYS A 93 3.55 7.25 -27.42
C LYS A 93 3.43 7.03 -25.91
N LEU A 94 4.13 6.01 -25.41
CA LEU A 94 4.26 5.73 -23.98
C LEU A 94 5.38 6.56 -23.38
N VAL A 95 5.08 7.31 -22.33
CA VAL A 95 6.03 8.14 -21.59
C VAL A 95 6.26 7.53 -20.22
N PRO A 96 7.39 6.82 -20.04
CA PRO A 96 7.67 6.14 -18.79
C PRO A 96 8.34 7.07 -17.80
N PHE A 97 7.68 7.29 -16.66
CA PHE A 97 8.26 8.05 -15.56
C PHE A 97 8.60 7.12 -14.39
N ILE A 98 9.72 6.43 -14.57
CA ILE A 98 10.29 5.47 -13.63
C ILE A 98 11.39 6.20 -12.86
N GLU A 99 11.15 6.45 -11.57
CA GLU A 99 12.06 7.15 -10.65
C GLU A 99 12.24 8.65 -10.97
N LEU A 100 11.84 9.52 -10.03
CA LEU A 100 11.91 10.97 -10.17
C LEU A 100 13.35 11.47 -10.38
N GLY A 101 13.56 12.27 -11.42
CA GLY A 101 14.83 12.94 -11.67
C GLY A 101 15.89 12.07 -12.36
N VAL A 102 15.54 10.86 -12.82
CA VAL A 102 16.43 10.09 -13.69
C VAL A 102 16.74 10.91 -14.96
N GLY A 103 18.02 11.00 -15.30
CA GLY A 103 18.48 11.77 -16.44
C GLY A 103 18.75 13.25 -16.15
N PHE A 104 18.51 13.73 -14.93
CA PHE A 104 18.97 15.05 -14.53
C PHE A 104 20.48 15.09 -14.28
N ASN A 105 21.09 16.19 -14.69
CA ASN A 105 22.48 16.51 -14.47
C ASN A 105 22.59 17.71 -13.50
N PRO A 106 23.16 17.51 -12.29
CA PRO A 106 23.32 18.57 -11.29
C PRO A 106 24.15 19.78 -11.75
N GLU A 107 25.02 19.59 -12.75
CA GLU A 107 25.87 20.67 -13.29
C GLU A 107 25.20 21.51 -14.37
N LEU A 108 24.05 21.06 -14.89
CA LEU A 108 23.24 21.80 -15.86
C LEU A 108 22.19 22.67 -15.14
N THR A 109 21.74 23.71 -15.82
CA THR A 109 20.64 24.58 -15.38
C THR A 109 19.31 23.83 -15.35
N GLY A 110 18.31 24.36 -14.64
CA GLY A 110 16.95 23.81 -14.68
C GLY A 110 16.42 23.72 -16.12
N ARG A 111 16.67 24.76 -16.92
CA ARG A 111 16.29 24.82 -18.34
C ARG A 111 16.92 23.67 -19.12
N GLU A 112 18.25 23.55 -19.08
CA GLU A 112 18.98 22.48 -19.77
C GLU A 112 18.53 21.09 -19.32
N ASN A 113 18.18 20.92 -18.04
CA ASN A 113 17.63 19.67 -17.52
C ASN A 113 16.24 19.33 -18.09
N VAL A 114 15.37 20.33 -18.33
CA VAL A 114 14.09 20.12 -19.03
C VAL A 114 14.32 19.59 -20.44
N TYR A 115 15.25 20.19 -21.20
CA TYR A 115 15.58 19.73 -22.55
C TYR A 115 16.25 18.35 -22.55
N LEU A 116 17.19 18.11 -21.64
CA LEU A 116 17.85 16.81 -21.51
C LEU A 116 16.85 15.70 -21.17
N ASN A 117 15.97 15.93 -20.19
CA ASN A 117 14.97 14.95 -19.79
C ASN A 117 13.94 14.71 -20.89
N GLY A 118 13.45 15.77 -21.55
CA GLY A 118 12.55 15.63 -22.70
C GLY A 118 13.17 14.82 -23.84
N ALA A 119 14.45 15.03 -24.14
CA ALA A 119 15.16 14.25 -25.16
C ALA A 119 15.28 12.77 -24.77
N LEU A 120 15.55 12.46 -23.49
CA LEU A 120 15.57 11.08 -22.98
C LEU A 120 14.20 10.39 -23.05
N LEU A 121 13.12 11.17 -22.93
CA LEU A 121 11.75 10.69 -23.10
C LEU A 121 11.30 10.61 -24.58
N GLY A 122 12.20 10.89 -25.53
CA GLY A 122 11.91 10.78 -26.96
C GLY A 122 11.12 11.96 -27.54
N PHE A 123 11.26 13.15 -26.96
CA PHE A 123 10.74 14.39 -27.53
C PHE A 123 11.83 15.12 -28.32
N SER A 124 11.43 15.66 -29.48
CA SER A 124 12.22 16.60 -30.25
C SER A 124 12.35 17.93 -29.53
N HIS A 125 13.37 18.70 -29.87
CA HIS A 125 13.58 20.04 -29.30
C HIS A 125 12.34 20.94 -29.45
N SER A 126 11.70 20.93 -30.62
CA SER A 126 10.49 21.72 -30.88
C SER A 126 9.27 21.27 -30.07
N GLU A 127 9.14 19.96 -29.78
CA GLU A 127 8.09 19.48 -28.88
C GLU A 127 8.32 19.98 -27.46
N ILE A 128 9.57 19.98 -26.99
CA ILE A 128 9.95 20.48 -25.66
C ILE A 128 9.73 21.99 -25.57
N ASP A 129 10.14 22.76 -26.60
CA ASP A 129 9.89 24.21 -26.68
C ASP A 129 8.39 24.52 -26.49
N ALA A 130 7.52 23.76 -27.16
CA ALA A 130 6.08 23.95 -27.09
C ALA A 130 5.45 23.65 -25.72
N MET A 131 6.13 22.88 -24.86
CA MET A 131 5.68 22.55 -23.50
C MET A 131 6.49 23.24 -22.40
N TYR A 132 7.56 23.96 -22.74
CA TYR A 132 8.52 24.48 -21.78
C TYR A 132 7.87 25.43 -20.77
N ASP A 133 7.13 26.43 -21.24
CA ASP A 133 6.50 27.42 -20.36
C ASP A 133 5.47 26.77 -19.43
N ASP A 134 4.69 25.82 -19.97
CA ASP A 134 3.73 25.00 -19.22
C ASP A 134 4.39 24.17 -18.11
N ILE A 135 5.59 23.63 -18.37
CA ILE A 135 6.38 22.87 -17.39
C ILE A 135 6.86 23.80 -16.28
N VAL A 136 7.41 24.95 -16.64
CA VAL A 136 7.97 25.92 -15.69
C VAL A 136 6.86 26.50 -14.81
N GLU A 137 5.74 26.90 -15.40
CA GLU A 137 4.57 27.43 -14.68
C GLU A 137 4.01 26.39 -13.70
N PHE A 138 3.89 25.13 -14.13
CA PHE A 138 3.43 24.07 -13.23
C PHE A 138 4.43 23.85 -12.08
N ALA A 139 5.73 23.91 -12.37
CA ALA A 139 6.79 23.76 -11.38
C ALA A 139 6.87 24.94 -10.40
N GLU A 140 6.39 26.14 -10.77
CA GLU A 140 6.62 27.45 -10.11
C GLU A 140 8.12 27.70 -9.83
N LEU A 141 8.95 27.51 -10.86
CA LEU A 141 10.41 27.65 -10.77
C LEU A 141 10.99 28.68 -11.77
N GLU A 142 10.17 29.61 -12.24
CA GLU A 142 10.49 30.62 -13.27
C GLU A 142 11.83 31.31 -12.99
N GLU A 143 12.03 31.80 -11.76
CA GLU A 143 13.23 32.54 -11.35
C GLU A 143 14.48 31.65 -11.15
N PHE A 144 14.30 30.33 -11.11
CA PHE A 144 15.35 29.37 -10.84
C PHE A 144 15.86 28.66 -12.09
N MET A 145 15.14 28.73 -13.21
CA MET A 145 15.42 27.93 -14.41
C MET A 145 16.83 28.10 -14.99
N ASP A 146 17.45 29.27 -14.82
CA ASP A 146 18.81 29.55 -15.30
C ASP A 146 19.89 29.25 -14.23
N GLN A 147 19.50 28.72 -13.06
CA GLN A 147 20.42 28.24 -12.03
C GLN A 147 20.71 26.75 -12.21
N LYS A 148 21.93 26.34 -11.82
CA LYS A 148 22.32 24.93 -11.81
C LYS A 148 21.47 24.10 -10.85
N LEU A 149 21.07 22.91 -11.29
CA LEU A 149 20.18 22.03 -10.53
C LEU A 149 20.75 21.62 -9.16
N LYS A 150 22.07 21.52 -9.01
CA LYS A 150 22.70 21.27 -7.68
C LYS A 150 22.39 22.33 -6.62
N ASN A 151 21.97 23.52 -7.02
CA ASN A 151 21.57 24.60 -6.11
C ASN A 151 20.08 24.54 -5.74
N TYR A 152 19.31 23.64 -6.36
CA TYR A 152 17.90 23.45 -6.05
C TYR A 152 17.76 22.66 -4.75
N SER A 153 16.76 23.01 -3.94
CA SER A 153 16.33 22.13 -2.87
C SER A 153 15.79 20.81 -3.42
N SER A 154 15.77 19.75 -2.61
CA SER A 154 15.17 18.47 -3.00
C SER A 154 13.72 18.62 -3.47
N GLY A 155 12.93 19.49 -2.80
CA GLY A 155 11.56 19.80 -3.20
C GLY A 155 11.47 20.43 -4.60
N MET A 156 12.35 21.38 -4.92
CA MET A 156 12.39 22.01 -6.25
C MET A 156 12.79 21.01 -7.34
N GLN A 157 13.77 20.15 -7.09
CA GLN A 157 14.19 19.11 -8.05
C GLN A 157 13.04 18.16 -8.36
N VAL A 158 12.33 17.73 -7.31
CA VAL A 158 11.20 16.81 -7.43
C VAL A 158 10.01 17.48 -8.15
N ARG A 159 9.71 18.75 -7.84
CA ARG A 159 8.70 19.54 -8.55
C ARG A 159 9.02 19.65 -10.04
N LEU A 160 10.25 20.00 -10.39
CA LEU A 160 10.68 20.10 -11.80
C LEU A 160 10.55 18.74 -12.51
N ALA A 161 11.08 17.67 -11.90
CA ALA A 161 10.99 16.32 -12.45
C ALA A 161 9.54 15.92 -12.72
N PHE A 162 8.65 16.16 -11.75
CA PHE A 162 7.24 15.85 -11.86
C PHE A 162 6.53 16.71 -12.92
N SER A 163 6.81 18.01 -12.98
CA SER A 163 6.24 18.92 -13.99
C SER A 163 6.58 18.48 -15.41
N VAL A 164 7.84 18.09 -15.66
CA VAL A 164 8.26 17.55 -16.96
C VAL A 164 7.45 16.29 -17.29
N ALA A 165 7.31 15.37 -16.33
CA ALA A 165 6.59 14.11 -16.52
C ALA A 165 5.14 14.29 -16.95
N ILE A 166 4.39 15.14 -16.24
CA ILE A 166 2.95 15.26 -16.43
C ILE A 166 2.58 16.16 -17.61
N LYS A 167 3.44 17.12 -17.96
CA LYS A 167 3.24 18.03 -19.09
C LYS A 167 3.74 17.46 -20.40
N ALA A 168 4.59 16.43 -20.35
CA ALA A 168 4.99 15.66 -21.52
C ALA A 168 3.74 15.11 -22.24
N GLN A 169 3.60 15.46 -23.53
CA GLN A 169 2.46 15.03 -24.33
C GLN A 169 2.62 13.56 -24.75
N GLY A 170 2.12 12.63 -23.92
CA GLY A 170 2.02 11.20 -24.22
C GLY A 170 0.58 10.72 -24.40
N ASP A 171 0.40 9.59 -25.09
CA ASP A 171 -0.88 8.86 -25.15
C ASP A 171 -1.09 8.02 -23.89
N ILE A 172 0.01 7.47 -23.37
CA ILE A 172 0.07 6.59 -22.21
C ILE A 172 1.13 7.15 -21.25
N LEU A 173 0.70 7.65 -20.10
CA LEU A 173 1.59 8.14 -19.04
C LEU A 173 1.77 7.05 -17.98
N VAL A 174 2.99 6.72 -17.63
CA VAL A 174 3.30 5.68 -16.65
C VAL A 174 4.00 6.29 -15.46
N LEU A 175 3.44 6.12 -14.25
CA LEU A 175 3.87 6.80 -13.03
C LEU A 175 4.22 5.79 -11.92
N ASP A 176 5.44 5.86 -11.37
CA ASP A 176 5.91 4.98 -10.29
C ASP A 176 6.03 5.70 -8.94
N GLU A 177 5.09 5.47 -8.02
CA GLU A 177 5.11 6.00 -6.63
C GLU A 177 5.29 7.54 -6.51
N VAL A 178 5.05 8.29 -7.58
CA VAL A 178 5.35 9.73 -7.66
C VAL A 178 4.24 10.65 -7.13
N LEU A 179 3.11 10.11 -6.66
CA LEU A 179 1.95 10.93 -6.30
C LEU A 179 2.08 11.67 -4.97
N ALA A 180 3.03 11.28 -4.11
CA ALA A 180 3.19 11.83 -2.77
C ALA A 180 4.36 12.84 -2.68
N VAL A 181 4.57 13.64 -3.73
CA VAL A 181 5.69 14.57 -3.80
C VAL A 181 5.30 16.04 -3.66
N GLY A 182 6.22 16.82 -3.10
CA GLY A 182 6.03 18.26 -2.87
C GLY A 182 5.26 18.57 -1.59
N ASP A 183 5.02 19.86 -1.37
CA ASP A 183 4.19 20.37 -0.29
C ASP A 183 2.69 20.19 -0.58
N GLU A 184 1.84 20.48 0.42
CA GLU A 184 0.39 20.35 0.31
C GLU A 184 -0.20 21.21 -0.84
N ALA A 185 0.39 22.37 -1.12
CA ALA A 185 -0.08 23.23 -2.21
C ALA A 185 0.21 22.59 -3.58
N PHE A 186 1.41 22.04 -3.77
CA PHE A 186 1.79 21.33 -4.97
C PHE A 186 0.98 20.03 -5.15
N GLN A 187 0.73 19.28 -4.07
CA GLN A 187 -0.15 18.10 -4.11
C GLN A 187 -1.56 18.44 -4.58
N ARG A 188 -2.14 19.57 -4.12
CA ARG A 188 -3.44 20.05 -4.62
C ARG A 188 -3.43 20.35 -6.12
N LYS A 189 -2.33 20.90 -6.65
CA LYS A 189 -2.18 21.11 -8.11
C LYS A 189 -2.11 19.78 -8.86
N CYS A 190 -1.36 18.82 -8.33
CA CYS A 190 -1.28 17.47 -8.90
C CYS A 190 -2.66 16.81 -8.94
N ASP A 191 -3.45 16.93 -7.85
CA ASP A 191 -4.82 16.42 -7.78
C ASP A 191 -5.73 17.02 -8.86
N ALA A 192 -5.66 18.34 -9.04
CA ALA A 192 -6.44 19.03 -10.06
C ALA A 192 -6.05 18.57 -11.46
N PHE A 193 -4.75 18.38 -11.70
CA PHE A 193 -4.23 17.83 -12.95
C PHE A 193 -4.76 16.41 -13.19
N PHE A 194 -4.63 15.50 -12.23
CA PHE A 194 -5.10 14.11 -12.39
C PHE A 194 -6.60 14.03 -12.64
N LYS A 195 -7.42 14.86 -11.98
CA LYS A 195 -8.85 14.95 -12.27
C LYS A 195 -9.13 15.40 -13.70
N LYS A 196 -8.35 16.35 -14.23
CA LYS A 196 -8.46 16.79 -15.63
C LYS A 196 -8.09 15.67 -16.61
N VAL A 197 -6.99 14.95 -16.33
CA VAL A 197 -6.57 13.82 -17.18
C VAL A 197 -7.58 12.67 -17.10
N GLN A 198 -8.12 12.37 -15.92
CA GLN A 198 -9.13 11.34 -15.72
C GLN A 198 -10.44 11.64 -16.49
N ALA A 199 -10.75 12.91 -16.71
CA ALA A 199 -11.89 13.35 -17.52
C ALA A 199 -11.61 13.34 -19.03
N ASP A 200 -10.35 13.19 -19.47
CA ASP A 200 -9.97 13.15 -20.89
C ASP A 200 -9.96 11.70 -21.40
N PRO A 201 -10.90 11.31 -22.28
CA PRO A 201 -10.98 9.94 -22.77
C PRO A 201 -9.82 9.54 -23.69
N ASN A 202 -8.98 10.48 -24.13
CA ASN A 202 -7.83 10.20 -24.98
C ASN A 202 -6.55 9.96 -24.19
N LYS A 203 -6.54 10.26 -22.88
CA LYS A 203 -5.35 10.14 -22.04
C LYS A 203 -5.44 8.89 -21.19
N THR A 204 -4.43 8.03 -21.30
CA THR A 204 -4.33 6.81 -20.50
C THR A 204 -3.23 6.99 -19.47
N VAL A 205 -3.49 6.59 -18.23
CA VAL A 205 -2.49 6.65 -17.15
C VAL A 205 -2.36 5.27 -16.51
N ILE A 206 -1.12 4.81 -16.37
CA ILE A 206 -0.77 3.61 -15.62
C ILE A 206 -0.10 4.07 -14.33
N LEU A 207 -0.78 3.87 -13.22
CA LEU A 207 -0.30 4.25 -11.89
C LEU A 207 0.21 3.02 -11.15
N VAL A 208 1.52 2.97 -10.90
CA VAL A 208 2.13 1.97 -10.04
C VAL A 208 2.24 2.54 -8.63
N THR A 209 1.58 1.90 -7.67
CA THR A 209 1.58 2.39 -6.28
C THR A 209 1.27 1.29 -5.28
N HIS A 210 1.68 1.51 -4.03
CA HIS A 210 1.23 0.74 -2.88
C HIS A 210 0.14 1.47 -2.07
N SER A 211 -0.26 2.68 -2.47
CA SER A 211 -1.32 3.47 -1.81
C SER A 211 -2.70 3.15 -2.37
N MET A 212 -3.54 2.50 -1.56
CA MET A 212 -4.91 2.18 -1.96
C MET A 212 -5.81 3.42 -2.02
N ASP A 213 -5.50 4.46 -1.25
CA ASP A 213 -6.22 5.72 -1.33
C ASP A 213 -6.03 6.38 -2.70
N ALA A 214 -4.80 6.37 -3.24
CA ALA A 214 -4.54 6.86 -4.60
C ALA A 214 -5.27 6.02 -5.66
N VAL A 215 -5.32 4.70 -5.50
CA VAL A 215 -6.02 3.79 -6.41
C VAL A 215 -7.53 4.07 -6.38
N LYS A 216 -8.14 4.14 -5.19
CA LYS A 216 -9.57 4.45 -5.04
C LYS A 216 -9.89 5.83 -5.61
N LYS A 217 -9.00 6.81 -5.44
CA LYS A 217 -9.20 8.20 -5.90
C LYS A 217 -9.07 8.37 -7.41
N TYR A 218 -8.01 7.85 -8.03
CA TYR A 218 -7.69 8.14 -9.43
C TYR A 218 -8.01 7.00 -10.39
N CYS A 219 -7.90 5.74 -9.96
CA CYS A 219 -8.07 4.62 -10.87
C CYS A 219 -9.54 4.38 -11.24
N ASN A 220 -9.76 3.70 -12.36
CA ASN A 220 -11.04 3.07 -12.70
C ASN A 220 -10.92 1.54 -12.65
N LYS A 221 -9.78 0.99 -13.05
CA LYS A 221 -9.42 -0.44 -12.96
C LYS A 221 -8.06 -0.60 -12.29
N ALA A 222 -7.79 -1.78 -11.74
CA ALA A 222 -6.48 -2.10 -11.21
C ALA A 222 -6.17 -3.60 -11.27
N ILE A 223 -4.89 -3.93 -11.07
CA ILE A 223 -4.40 -5.29 -10.81
C ILE A 223 -3.61 -5.34 -9.52
N LEU A 224 -3.77 -6.43 -8.76
CA LEU A 224 -2.96 -6.77 -7.60
C LEU A 224 -1.92 -7.83 -7.96
N ILE A 225 -0.65 -7.47 -7.88
CA ILE A 225 0.49 -8.38 -8.07
C ILE A 225 1.01 -8.86 -6.71
N ARG A 226 1.08 -10.18 -6.55
CA ARG A 226 1.64 -10.85 -5.37
C ARG A 226 2.54 -11.99 -5.83
N ASP A 227 3.76 -12.05 -5.29
CA ASP A 227 4.76 -13.09 -5.60
C ASP A 227 5.01 -13.31 -7.10
N GLY A 228 4.87 -12.24 -7.89
CA GLY A 228 5.06 -12.25 -9.33
C GLY A 228 3.85 -12.67 -10.16
N GLU A 229 2.68 -12.85 -9.57
CA GLU A 229 1.44 -13.28 -10.24
C GLU A 229 0.31 -12.26 -10.02
N ILE A 230 -0.62 -12.13 -10.97
CA ILE A 230 -1.84 -11.34 -10.77
C ILE A 230 -2.84 -12.16 -9.95
N VAL A 231 -3.22 -11.64 -8.78
CA VAL A 231 -4.17 -12.29 -7.87
C VAL A 231 -5.60 -11.79 -8.09
N VAL A 232 -5.74 -10.49 -8.37
CA VAL A 232 -7.02 -9.84 -8.64
C VAL A 232 -6.82 -8.83 -9.76
N SER A 233 -7.81 -8.74 -10.66
CA SER A 233 -7.85 -7.80 -11.77
C SER A 233 -9.29 -7.34 -11.96
N GLY A 234 -9.51 -6.05 -12.20
CA GLY A 234 -10.83 -5.51 -12.50
C GLY A 234 -11.11 -4.20 -11.76
N ASP A 235 -12.24 -4.13 -11.08
CA ASP A 235 -12.68 -2.92 -10.37
C ASP A 235 -11.67 -2.52 -9.27
N LYS A 236 -11.38 -1.22 -9.19
CA LYS A 236 -10.41 -0.67 -8.26
C LYS A 236 -10.73 -0.94 -6.78
N ASN A 237 -12.01 -0.99 -6.40
CA ASN A 237 -12.41 -1.19 -5.01
C ASN A 237 -12.19 -2.65 -4.63
N GLN A 238 -12.58 -3.59 -5.50
CA GLN A 238 -12.32 -5.02 -5.29
C GLN A 238 -10.83 -5.30 -5.12
N VAL A 239 -9.98 -4.67 -5.94
CA VAL A 239 -8.52 -4.80 -5.86
C VAL A 239 -7.99 -4.21 -4.54
N ALA A 240 -8.47 -3.03 -4.14
CA ALA A 240 -8.06 -2.37 -2.90
C ALA A 240 -8.49 -3.14 -1.65
N ASP A 241 -9.69 -3.73 -1.66
CA ASP A 241 -10.22 -4.52 -0.57
C ASP A 241 -9.44 -5.83 -0.44
N GLN A 242 -9.12 -6.51 -1.56
CA GLN A 242 -8.26 -7.69 -1.53
C GLN A 242 -6.85 -7.35 -1.01
N TYR A 243 -6.25 -6.25 -1.47
CA TYR A 243 -4.94 -5.82 -0.97
C TYR A 243 -4.97 -5.57 0.54
N THR A 244 -6.04 -4.96 1.04
CA THR A 244 -6.26 -4.76 2.47
C THR A 244 -6.33 -6.11 3.19
N LEU A 245 -7.18 -7.03 2.74
CA LEU A 245 -7.32 -8.38 3.29
C LEU A 245 -6.00 -9.15 3.32
N ASP A 246 -5.21 -9.07 2.26
CA ASP A 246 -3.89 -9.72 2.18
C ASP A 246 -2.92 -9.16 3.23
N ASN A 247 -2.96 -7.84 3.49
CA ASN A 247 -2.17 -7.22 4.54
C ASN A 247 -2.70 -7.57 5.94
N LEU A 248 -4.00 -7.84 6.09
CA LEU A 248 -4.55 -8.34 7.35
C LEU A 248 -4.06 -9.76 7.65
N LYS A 249 -4.04 -10.64 6.64
CA LYS A 249 -3.56 -12.02 6.76
C LYS A 249 -2.04 -12.11 6.88
N GLY A 250 -1.31 -11.23 6.19
CA GLY A 250 0.16 -11.18 6.20
C GLY A 250 0.80 -10.71 7.50
N ASN A 251 -0.02 -10.27 8.48
CA ASN A 251 0.39 -10.01 9.85
C ASN A 251 0.17 -11.21 10.78
N GLU A 252 -0.26 -12.37 10.27
CA GLU A 252 -0.02 -13.62 10.99
C GLU A 252 1.49 -13.75 11.19
N PRO A 253 1.98 -13.86 12.43
CA PRO A 253 3.39 -14.11 12.64
C PRO A 253 3.73 -15.37 11.88
N LEU A 254 4.82 -15.31 11.10
CA LEU A 254 5.66 -16.49 10.92
C LEU A 254 5.73 -17.16 12.29
N PRO A 255 5.43 -18.46 12.42
CA PRO A 255 5.53 -19.13 13.72
C PRO A 255 6.94 -18.82 14.21
N GLU A 256 7.02 -17.97 15.26
CA GLU A 256 8.31 -17.63 15.84
C GLU A 256 8.93 -18.98 16.16
N LYS A 257 10.04 -19.30 15.51
CA LYS A 257 10.84 -20.47 15.87
C LYS A 257 10.99 -20.38 17.37
N LYS A 258 10.37 -21.31 18.11
CA LYS A 258 10.41 -21.38 19.57
C LYS A 258 11.79 -20.91 20.02
N LYS A 259 11.88 -19.67 20.51
CA LYS A 259 13.10 -19.21 21.16
C LYS A 259 13.20 -20.09 22.40
N GLN A 260 14.17 -21.00 22.39
CA GLN A 260 14.61 -21.69 23.58
C GLN A 260 15.14 -20.61 24.51
N ASN A 261 14.30 -20.10 25.42
CA ASN A 261 14.63 -19.46 26.71
C ASN A 261 13.45 -18.59 27.18
N GLY A 262 12.41 -19.18 27.78
CA GLY A 262 11.50 -18.50 28.73
C GLY A 262 10.84 -17.15 28.37
N GLU A 263 11.02 -16.62 27.16
CA GLU A 263 10.52 -15.31 26.72
C GLU A 263 9.12 -15.48 26.15
N TYR A 264 8.19 -14.67 26.65
CA TYR A 264 6.82 -14.59 26.16
C TYR A 264 6.75 -13.63 24.98
N ALA A 265 5.76 -13.81 24.09
CA ALA A 265 5.50 -12.84 23.02
C ALA A 265 5.21 -11.45 23.61
N ILE A 266 5.52 -10.38 22.88
CA ILE A 266 5.35 -9.00 23.34
C ILE A 266 3.93 -8.78 23.88
N GLY A 267 3.80 -8.27 25.10
CA GLY A 267 2.51 -8.04 25.75
C GLY A 267 1.96 -9.22 26.55
N LEU A 268 2.61 -10.40 26.48
CA LEU A 268 2.33 -11.57 27.32
C LEU A 268 3.43 -11.77 28.38
N ASN A 269 3.14 -12.57 29.41
CA ASN A 269 4.09 -12.87 30.48
C ASN A 269 3.71 -14.18 31.22
N ALA A 270 4.41 -14.48 32.31
CA ALA A 270 4.15 -15.68 33.11
C ALA A 270 2.76 -15.70 33.76
N THR A 271 2.20 -14.53 34.09
CA THR A 271 0.85 -14.40 34.64
C THR A 271 -0.22 -14.62 33.58
N VAL A 272 0.00 -14.11 32.36
CA VAL A 272 -0.89 -14.27 31.21
C VAL A 272 -0.10 -14.82 30.02
N PRO A 273 0.10 -16.14 29.95
CA PRO A 273 0.93 -16.75 28.89
C PRO A 273 0.19 -16.87 27.55
N GLU A 274 -1.13 -16.78 27.56
CA GLU A 274 -1.98 -16.82 26.37
C GLU A 274 -3.02 -15.70 26.48
N LEU A 275 -3.14 -14.88 25.44
CA LEU A 275 -4.22 -13.92 25.24
C LEU A 275 -4.34 -13.69 23.73
N LYS A 276 -5.52 -13.87 23.16
CA LYS A 276 -5.77 -13.68 21.73
C LYS A 276 -7.24 -13.37 21.43
N ILE A 277 -7.46 -12.68 20.32
CA ILE A 277 -8.79 -12.47 19.75
C ILE A 277 -8.97 -13.42 18.56
N VAL A 278 -10.08 -14.16 18.54
CA VAL A 278 -10.41 -15.11 17.47
C VAL A 278 -11.69 -14.66 16.77
N PRO A 279 -11.63 -14.15 15.53
CA PRO A 279 -12.83 -13.74 14.80
C PRO A 279 -13.75 -14.94 14.53
N LYS A 280 -15.06 -14.70 14.58
CA LYS A 280 -16.13 -15.63 14.12
C LYS A 280 -16.81 -15.12 12.86
N SER A 281 -16.88 -13.81 12.70
CA SER A 281 -17.29 -13.15 11.46
C SER A 281 -16.15 -13.14 10.44
N ASP A 282 -16.50 -12.95 9.16
CA ASP A 282 -15.53 -12.70 8.11
C ASP A 282 -14.74 -11.40 8.37
N LEU A 283 -13.44 -11.44 8.07
CA LEU A 283 -12.55 -10.28 8.24
C LEU A 283 -12.84 -9.12 7.25
N SER A 284 -13.71 -9.34 6.27
CA SER A 284 -14.30 -8.30 5.44
C SER A 284 -15.82 -8.45 5.51
N THR A 285 -16.49 -7.44 6.06
CA THR A 285 -17.94 -7.42 6.28
C THR A 285 -18.56 -6.18 5.65
N ASP A 286 -19.84 -6.23 5.31
CA ASP A 286 -20.61 -5.08 4.82
C ASP A 286 -21.10 -4.15 5.94
N GLY A 287 -20.78 -4.49 7.20
CA GLY A 287 -21.14 -3.71 8.37
C GLY A 287 -22.61 -3.79 8.77
N LYS A 288 -23.44 -4.60 8.09
CA LYS A 288 -24.88 -4.70 8.40
C LYS A 288 -25.19 -5.62 9.57
N HIS A 289 -24.26 -6.50 9.90
CA HIS A 289 -24.38 -7.44 11.02
C HIS A 289 -23.29 -7.18 12.07
N PRO A 290 -23.56 -7.45 13.36
CA PRO A 290 -22.55 -7.35 14.40
C PRO A 290 -21.31 -8.21 14.09
N PHE A 291 -20.13 -7.68 14.42
CA PHE A 291 -18.88 -8.43 14.31
C PHE A 291 -18.75 -9.35 15.53
N GLN A 292 -18.66 -10.66 15.30
CA GLN A 292 -18.58 -11.68 16.32
C GLN A 292 -17.14 -12.18 16.48
N PHE A 293 -16.68 -12.31 17.72
CA PHE A 293 -15.32 -12.77 18.05
C PHE A 293 -15.23 -13.38 19.45
N ASP A 294 -14.23 -14.21 19.69
CA ASP A 294 -13.86 -14.66 21.02
C ASP A 294 -12.65 -13.89 21.54
N VAL A 295 -12.59 -13.64 22.85
CA VAL A 295 -11.33 -13.37 23.55
C VAL A 295 -10.97 -14.61 24.37
N VAL A 296 -9.82 -15.22 24.07
CA VAL A 296 -9.31 -16.41 24.74
C VAL A 296 -8.03 -16.06 25.46
N TYR A 297 -7.94 -16.40 26.75
CA TYR A 297 -6.74 -16.15 27.55
C TYR A 297 -6.55 -17.17 28.66
N GLU A 298 -5.33 -17.24 29.19
CA GLU A 298 -4.98 -18.01 30.38
C GLU A 298 -4.47 -17.05 31.46
N TYR A 299 -4.99 -17.17 32.68
CA TYR A 299 -4.56 -16.36 33.83
C TYR A 299 -4.05 -17.29 34.94
N LYS A 300 -2.79 -17.12 35.36
CA LYS A 300 -2.12 -18.02 36.30
C LYS A 300 -2.01 -17.49 37.72
N ASP A 301 -2.45 -16.27 37.97
CA ASP A 301 -2.43 -15.66 39.30
C ASP A 301 -3.79 -15.78 39.98
N SER A 302 -3.85 -15.38 41.25
CA SER A 302 -5.07 -15.31 42.06
C SER A 302 -5.54 -13.88 42.17
N GLY A 303 -6.85 -13.65 42.09
CA GLY A 303 -7.44 -12.33 42.27
C GLY A 303 -8.56 -12.07 41.27
N THR A 304 -9.21 -10.92 41.44
CA THR A 304 -10.17 -10.42 40.47
C THR A 304 -9.42 -9.69 39.36
N HIS A 305 -9.70 -10.07 38.12
CA HIS A 305 -9.19 -9.40 36.93
C HIS A 305 -10.32 -9.18 35.95
N TYR A 306 -10.09 -8.31 34.97
CA TYR A 306 -11.04 -8.10 33.89
C TYR A 306 -10.33 -7.99 32.55
N VAL A 307 -11.09 -8.21 31.48
CA VAL A 307 -10.63 -8.03 30.11
C VAL A 307 -11.24 -6.75 29.53
N ALA A 308 -10.41 -5.80 29.11
CA ALA A 308 -10.87 -4.65 28.33
C ALA A 308 -10.64 -4.92 26.84
N VAL A 309 -11.67 -4.69 26.03
CA VAL A 309 -11.61 -4.77 24.57
C VAL A 309 -11.67 -3.35 23.98
N ASN A 310 -10.71 -3.06 23.12
CA ASN A 310 -10.55 -1.78 22.44
C ASN A 310 -10.73 -1.94 20.94
N LEU A 311 -11.42 -1.00 20.31
CA LEU A 311 -11.50 -0.87 18.85
C LEU A 311 -10.71 0.36 18.40
N LEU A 312 -9.82 0.18 17.45
CA LEU A 312 -9.00 1.24 16.84
C LEU A 312 -9.37 1.39 15.36
N ASP A 313 -9.52 2.63 14.88
CA ASP A 313 -9.60 2.92 13.44
C ASP A 313 -8.18 3.05 12.88
N LEU A 314 -7.77 2.12 12.02
CA LEU A 314 -6.43 2.12 11.42
C LEU A 314 -6.29 3.10 10.27
N LYS A 315 -7.39 3.52 9.65
CA LYS A 315 -7.38 4.45 8.52
C LYS A 315 -7.31 5.89 9.01
N ARG A 316 -8.16 6.24 9.98
CA ARG A 316 -8.32 7.61 10.50
C ARG A 316 -7.50 7.86 11.75
N GLY A 317 -7.08 6.79 12.42
CA GLY A 317 -6.40 6.85 13.71
C GLY A 317 -7.39 7.05 14.87
N GLY A 318 -6.93 6.66 16.07
CA GLY A 318 -7.67 6.88 17.31
C GLY A 318 -8.50 5.69 17.79
N ILE A 319 -8.74 5.67 19.10
CA ILE A 319 -9.57 4.67 19.77
C ILE A 319 -11.03 5.02 19.52
N VAL A 320 -11.76 4.11 18.89
CA VAL A 320 -13.19 4.21 18.57
C VAL A 320 -14.03 3.80 19.78
N TYR A 321 -13.61 2.74 20.48
CA TYR A 321 -14.36 2.17 21.59
C TYR A 321 -13.41 1.50 22.60
N ASP A 322 -13.73 1.61 23.89
CA ASP A 322 -13.11 0.86 24.99
C ASP A 322 -14.24 0.30 25.88
N SER A 323 -14.24 -1.01 26.13
CA SER A 323 -15.26 -1.66 26.96
C SER A 323 -15.19 -1.32 28.46
N GLY A 324 -14.08 -0.71 28.90
CA GLY A 324 -13.82 -0.35 30.28
C GLY A 324 -13.70 -1.56 31.23
N SER A 325 -13.76 -1.29 32.53
CA SER A 325 -13.40 -2.23 33.60
C SER A 325 -14.49 -3.16 34.11
N ARG A 326 -15.73 -2.99 33.68
CA ARG A 326 -16.90 -3.61 34.34
C ARG A 326 -17.59 -4.72 33.55
N THR A 327 -17.16 -4.96 32.31
CA THR A 327 -17.96 -5.78 31.37
C THR A 327 -17.52 -7.24 31.36
N LEU A 328 -16.22 -7.53 31.49
CA LEU A 328 -15.65 -8.88 31.34
C LEU A 328 -14.78 -9.25 32.54
N VAL A 329 -15.40 -9.33 33.72
CA VAL A 329 -14.73 -9.64 35.00
C VAL A 329 -14.65 -11.15 35.23
N GLN A 330 -13.53 -11.62 35.80
CA GLN A 330 -13.30 -13.00 36.20
C GLN A 330 -12.53 -13.04 37.53
N THR A 331 -12.77 -14.08 38.32
CA THR A 331 -12.16 -14.24 39.66
C THR A 331 -11.38 -15.55 39.81
N SER A 332 -11.43 -16.40 38.78
CA SER A 332 -10.77 -17.71 38.77
C SER A 332 -9.52 -17.71 37.89
N SER A 333 -8.50 -18.46 38.31
CA SER A 333 -7.34 -18.78 37.48
C SER A 333 -7.69 -19.86 36.45
N GLY A 334 -6.83 -20.03 35.44
CA GLY A 334 -6.97 -21.00 34.36
C GLY A 334 -7.31 -20.36 33.01
N LYS A 335 -7.82 -21.19 32.09
CA LYS A 335 -8.18 -20.78 30.74
C LYS A 335 -9.61 -20.27 30.68
N HIS A 336 -9.80 -19.14 30.04
CA HIS A 336 -11.07 -18.45 29.92
C HIS A 336 -11.37 -18.09 28.47
N ARG A 337 -12.66 -18.02 28.15
CA ARG A 337 -13.15 -17.60 26.83
C ARG A 337 -14.38 -16.72 27.02
N PHE A 338 -14.34 -15.53 26.46
CA PHE A 338 -15.49 -14.66 26.29
C PHE A 338 -15.92 -14.70 24.83
N ALA A 339 -17.16 -15.12 24.55
CA ALA A 339 -17.76 -14.98 23.23
C ALA A 339 -18.51 -13.64 23.16
N LEU A 340 -18.12 -12.79 22.22
CA LEU A 340 -18.55 -11.39 22.17
C LEU A 340 -19.11 -11.05 20.78
N GLU A 341 -20.03 -10.09 20.77
CA GLU A 341 -20.52 -9.45 19.56
C GLU A 341 -20.45 -7.93 19.72
N MET A 342 -20.09 -7.25 18.64
CA MET A 342 -19.96 -5.79 18.60
C MET A 342 -20.77 -5.22 17.44
N PRO A 343 -21.80 -4.39 17.71
CA PRO A 343 -22.49 -3.65 16.66
C PRO A 343 -21.52 -2.72 15.92
N ILE A 344 -21.52 -2.80 14.59
CA ILE A 344 -20.63 -2.01 13.72
C ILE A 344 -21.41 -1.26 12.63
N ASP A 345 -22.74 -1.30 12.69
CA ASP A 345 -23.66 -0.69 11.71
C ASP A 345 -23.66 0.84 11.75
N MET A 346 -23.13 1.43 12.83
CA MET A 346 -22.91 2.88 12.97
C MET A 346 -21.60 3.37 12.34
N LEU A 347 -20.70 2.45 11.99
CA LEU A 347 -19.40 2.79 11.43
C LEU A 347 -19.48 2.93 9.91
N ASN A 348 -18.65 3.81 9.37
CA ASN A 348 -18.38 3.91 7.94
C ASN A 348 -17.38 2.85 7.49
N SER A 349 -17.18 2.75 6.17
CA SER A 349 -16.17 1.85 5.60
C SER A 349 -14.77 2.21 6.11
N GLY A 350 -13.96 1.18 6.39
CA GLY A 350 -12.66 1.36 7.02
C GLY A 350 -12.00 0.06 7.46
N VAL A 351 -10.80 0.18 8.03
CA VAL A 351 -10.04 -0.93 8.59
C VAL A 351 -9.92 -0.72 10.09
N TYR A 352 -10.35 -1.71 10.85
CA TYR A 352 -10.48 -1.62 12.30
C TYR A 352 -9.67 -2.73 12.97
N ARG A 353 -9.07 -2.41 14.12
CA ARG A 353 -8.33 -3.38 14.93
C ARG A 353 -8.93 -3.51 16.32
N LEU A 354 -9.21 -4.73 16.71
CA LEU A 354 -9.55 -5.13 18.06
C LEU A 354 -8.28 -5.47 18.84
N TYR A 355 -8.17 -4.90 20.03
CA TYR A 355 -7.20 -5.28 21.05
C TYR A 355 -7.92 -5.72 22.32
N ALA A 356 -7.34 -6.69 23.02
CA ALA A 356 -7.76 -7.08 24.35
C ALA A 356 -6.61 -6.83 25.34
N SER A 357 -6.95 -6.42 26.55
CA SER A 357 -5.98 -6.31 27.65
C SER A 357 -6.56 -6.94 28.91
N VAL A 358 -5.73 -7.70 29.62
CA VAL A 358 -6.06 -8.23 30.96
C VAL A 358 -5.57 -7.21 31.97
N ARG A 359 -6.46 -6.78 32.86
CA ARG A 359 -6.20 -5.76 33.86
C ARG A 359 -6.60 -6.24 35.24
N VAL A 360 -5.90 -5.76 36.27
CA VAL A 360 -6.18 -6.01 37.69
C VAL A 360 -6.36 -4.68 38.41
N ASP A 361 -7.22 -4.66 39.42
CA ASP A 361 -7.38 -3.49 40.30
C ASP A 361 -6.21 -3.43 41.29
N ASP A 362 -5.62 -2.24 41.47
CA ASP A 362 -4.46 -2.04 42.36
C ASP A 362 -4.83 -1.65 43.81
N GLY A 363 -6.13 -1.68 44.15
CA GLY A 363 -6.63 -1.52 45.52
C GLY A 363 -6.82 -0.07 46.02
N ASP A 364 -8.01 0.17 46.60
CA ASP A 364 -8.34 1.13 47.67
C ASP A 364 -8.47 2.66 47.41
N SER A 365 -8.85 3.10 46.21
CA SER A 365 -9.56 4.38 46.09
C SER A 365 -10.49 4.42 44.87
N ALA A 366 -11.51 5.28 44.91
CA ALA A 366 -12.41 5.52 43.78
C ALA A 366 -11.70 6.08 42.52
N ASP A 367 -10.41 6.39 42.64
CA ASP A 367 -9.48 6.85 41.59
C ASP A 367 -8.33 5.85 41.31
N SER A 368 -8.40 4.59 41.76
CA SER A 368 -7.30 3.64 41.55
C SER A 368 -7.09 3.32 40.06
N GLU A 369 -5.93 3.70 39.51
CA GLU A 369 -5.51 3.31 38.16
C GLU A 369 -5.42 1.79 38.06
N THR A 370 -6.22 1.18 37.17
CA THR A 370 -6.17 -0.27 36.94
C THR A 370 -4.87 -0.63 36.24
N LYS A 371 -4.15 -1.64 36.74
CA LYS A 371 -2.88 -2.07 36.16
C LYS A 371 -3.12 -3.03 35.00
N MET A 372 -2.57 -2.68 33.83
CA MET A 372 -2.55 -3.59 32.68
C MET A 372 -1.48 -4.68 32.87
N VAL A 373 -1.92 -5.93 32.97
CA VAL A 373 -1.05 -7.09 33.20
C VAL A 373 -0.59 -7.68 31.88
N ALA A 374 -1.45 -7.73 30.87
CA ALA A 374 -1.13 -8.23 29.54
C ALA A 374 -2.01 -7.59 28.48
N PHE A 375 -1.55 -7.60 27.24
CA PHE A 375 -2.30 -7.06 26.11
C PHE A 375 -2.00 -7.85 24.83
N THR A 376 -2.97 -7.86 23.92
CA THR A 376 -2.75 -8.31 22.56
C THR A 376 -1.97 -7.26 21.78
N ASN A 377 -0.97 -7.71 21.03
CA ASN A 377 -0.22 -6.93 20.05
C ASN A 377 -0.77 -7.21 18.63
N GLU A 378 0.03 -6.90 17.60
CA GLU A 378 -0.36 -7.11 16.19
C GLU A 378 -0.58 -8.58 15.82
N ALA A 379 0.09 -9.51 16.51
CA ALA A 379 0.08 -10.94 16.25
C ALA A 379 -1.16 -11.67 16.79
N ASN A 380 -1.70 -11.21 17.91
CA ASN A 380 -2.76 -11.87 18.66
C ASN A 380 -3.99 -10.97 18.88
N GLY A 381 -4.00 -9.76 18.32
CA GLY A 381 -5.21 -8.97 18.11
C GLY A 381 -6.02 -9.46 16.90
N CYS A 382 -7.05 -8.72 16.52
CA CYS A 382 -7.86 -9.04 15.33
C CYS A 382 -8.05 -7.78 14.49
N VAL A 383 -7.68 -7.83 13.21
CA VAL A 383 -7.95 -6.76 12.26
C VAL A 383 -9.03 -7.20 11.30
N PHE A 384 -10.03 -6.37 11.07
CA PHE A 384 -11.10 -6.60 10.11
C PHE A 384 -11.41 -5.31 9.34
N SER A 385 -12.13 -5.44 8.24
CA SER A 385 -12.55 -4.33 7.39
C SER A 385 -14.06 -4.28 7.25
N ILE A 386 -14.59 -3.07 7.22
CA ILE A 386 -15.97 -2.78 6.87
C ILE A 386 -15.94 -2.18 5.46
N ASN A 387 -16.60 -2.85 4.52
CA ASN A 387 -16.69 -2.45 3.12
C ASN A 387 -18.16 -2.33 2.75
N ASN A 388 -18.73 -1.16 3.00
CA ASN A 388 -20.11 -0.85 2.67
C ASN A 388 -20.17 0.19 1.53
N PRO A 389 -20.65 -0.16 0.34
CA PRO A 389 -20.71 0.76 -0.80
C PRO A 389 -21.70 1.92 -0.61
N ASP A 390 -22.64 1.80 0.34
CA ASP A 390 -23.62 2.84 0.65
C ASP A 390 -23.06 3.89 1.63
N HIS A 391 -21.87 3.69 2.19
CA HIS A 391 -21.30 4.50 3.27
C HIS A 391 -20.05 5.25 2.77
N GLU A 392 -19.83 6.46 3.31
CA GLU A 392 -18.65 7.25 2.93
C GLU A 392 -17.37 6.72 3.56
N ASP A 393 -16.26 6.85 2.85
CA ASP A 393 -14.94 6.39 3.30
C ASP A 393 -14.20 7.40 4.19
N TYR A 394 -14.79 8.58 4.46
CA TYR A 394 -14.10 9.73 5.06
C TYR A 394 -14.26 9.84 6.58
N ALA A 395 -15.49 9.87 7.11
CA ALA A 395 -15.74 10.04 8.55
C ALA A 395 -15.88 8.69 9.28
N LEU A 396 -15.75 8.66 10.62
CA LEU A 396 -15.90 7.43 11.43
C LEU A 396 -17.35 6.94 11.51
N LEU A 397 -18.28 7.85 11.78
CA LEU A 397 -19.71 7.56 11.91
C LEU A 397 -20.43 7.81 10.59
N ASN A 398 -21.35 6.91 10.24
CA ASN A 398 -22.21 7.12 9.08
C ASN A 398 -23.38 8.07 9.39
N GLU A 399 -24.06 8.54 8.33
CA GLU A 399 -25.18 9.49 8.47
C GLU A 399 -26.40 8.90 9.18
N LYS A 400 -26.54 7.57 9.24
CA LYS A 400 -27.61 6.92 10.01
C LYS A 400 -27.35 7.04 11.51
N ALA A 401 -26.09 6.95 11.91
CA ALA A 401 -25.66 7.07 13.30
C ALA A 401 -25.73 8.52 13.80
N MET A 402 -25.32 9.49 12.98
CA MET A 402 -25.30 10.90 13.36
C MET A 402 -25.64 11.81 12.18
N ILE A 403 -26.74 12.57 12.30
CA ILE A 403 -27.21 13.49 11.26
C ILE A 403 -27.45 14.90 11.80
N ILE A 404 -26.90 15.91 11.14
CA ILE A 404 -27.18 17.32 11.42
C ILE A 404 -28.48 17.71 10.71
N ARG A 405 -29.46 18.21 11.46
CA ARG A 405 -30.73 18.68 10.90
C ARG A 405 -30.86 20.18 11.07
N LYS A 406 -31.37 20.86 10.03
CA LYS A 406 -31.76 22.26 10.13
C LYS A 406 -32.88 22.38 11.16
N ARG A 407 -32.62 23.10 12.27
CA ARG A 407 -33.65 23.43 13.24
C ARG A 407 -34.64 24.39 12.57
N LYS A 408 -35.92 24.01 12.51
CA LYS A 408 -36.99 24.87 12.00
C LYS A 408 -37.23 26.04 12.93
#